data_AF-A0A1Y1SYH8-F1
#
_entry.id   AF-A0A1Y1SYH8-F1
#
_cell.length_a   1.000
_cell.length_b   1.000
_cell.length_c   1.000
_cell.angle_alpha   90.00
_cell.angle_beta   90.00
_cell.angle_gamma   90.00
#
_symmetry.space_group_name_H-M   'P 1'
#
loop_
_entity.id
_entity.type
_entity.pdbx_description
1 polymer ?
#
loop_
_entity_poly.entity_id
_entity_poly.type
_entity_poly.pdbx_seq_one_letter_code
_entity_poly.pdbx_strand_id
1 'polypeptide(L)' 'MGPGKPNHKPSGIYKRAETRQERRAREAAEANHQKKIERLKSDFAKAKRSGDEKELLRIRDKIRRMKNNN' A
#
# COMPACT_ATOMS: atom_id res chain seq x y z
N MET A 1 36.85 5.63 42.45
CA MET A 1 36.44 6.81 41.67
C MET A 1 37.26 6.85 40.39
N GLY A 2 36.60 6.85 39.22
CA GLY A 2 37.17 7.19 37.89
C GLY A 2 37.58 5.99 36.99
N PRO A 3 37.43 6.08 35.64
CA PRO A 3 36.59 6.95 34.82
C PRO A 3 35.52 6.16 34.03
N GLY A 4 34.57 6.88 33.44
CA GLY A 4 33.35 6.36 32.84
C GLY A 4 33.48 5.67 31.47
N LYS A 5 32.42 4.90 31.20
CA LYS A 5 31.97 4.18 29.99
C LYS A 5 32.55 4.62 28.63
N PRO A 6 32.66 3.68 27.67
CA PRO A 6 32.16 3.90 26.32
C PRO A 6 30.67 3.51 26.28
N ASN A 7 29.82 4.53 26.12
CA ASN A 7 28.41 4.38 25.76
C ASN A 7 28.29 3.58 24.46
N HIS A 8 27.85 2.32 24.54
CA HIS A 8 27.42 1.57 23.36
C HIS A 8 26.05 2.12 22.92
N LYS A 9 26.05 3.04 21.96
CA LYS A 9 24.83 3.44 21.23
C LYS A 9 24.90 2.91 19.80
N PRO A 10 24.33 1.75 19.48
CA PRO A 10 23.98 1.43 18.11
C PRO A 10 22.51 1.84 17.93
N SER A 11 22.24 3.14 17.81
CA SER A 11 20.92 3.61 17.39
C SER A 11 21.04 4.48 16.14
N GLY A 12 21.91 4.05 15.22
CA GLY A 12 21.77 4.41 13.83
C GLY A 12 20.71 3.49 13.25
N ILE A 13 19.47 3.96 13.12
CA ILE A 13 18.51 3.34 12.20
C ILE A 13 19.10 3.58 10.81
N TYR A 14 19.94 2.65 10.34
CA TYR A 14 20.46 2.67 9.00
C TYR A 14 19.25 2.52 8.07
N LYS A 15 18.79 3.64 7.50
CA LYS A 15 17.84 3.62 6.38
C LYS A 15 18.55 2.89 5.25
N ARG A 16 18.25 1.60 5.09
CA ARG A 16 18.75 0.78 3.99
C ARG A 16 18.38 1.50 2.69
N ALA A 17 19.37 1.80 1.86
CA ALA A 17 19.12 2.34 0.54
C ALA A 17 18.34 1.29 -0.26
N GLU A 18 17.13 1.64 -0.71
CA GLU A 18 16.35 0.78 -1.61
C GLU A 18 17.20 0.45 -2.84
N THR A 19 17.38 -0.83 -3.10
CA THR A 19 18.03 -1.33 -4.31
C THR A 19 17.19 -0.97 -5.54
N ARG A 20 17.83 -0.88 -6.72
CA ARG A 20 17.12 -0.64 -7.99
C ARG A 20 16.01 -1.67 -8.26
N GLN A 21 16.16 -2.89 -7.73
CA GLN A 21 15.14 -3.94 -7.80
C GLN A 21 13.95 -3.67 -6.88
N GLU A 22 14.17 -3.26 -5.64
CA GLU A 22 13.09 -2.89 -4.70
C GLU A 22 12.27 -1.70 -5.23
N ARG A 23 12.94 -0.69 -5.81
CA ARG A 23 12.25 0.45 -6.44
C ARG A 23 11.37 0.02 -7.62
N ARG A 24 11.89 -0.83 -8.51
CA ARG A 24 11.11 -1.39 -9.63
C ARG A 24 9.94 -2.25 -9.16
N ALA A 25 10.13 -3.04 -8.10
CA ALA A 25 9.07 -3.85 -7.52
C ALA A 25 7.96 -2.98 -6.93
N ARG A 26 8.32 -1.87 -6.28
CA ARG A 26 7.38 -0.88 -5.76
C ARG A 26 6.61 -0.17 -6.86
N GLU A 27 7.30 0.33 -7.89
CA GLU A 27 6.68 0.95 -9.08
C GLU A 27 5.72 -0.03 -9.77
N ALA A 28 6.11 -1.30 -9.91
CA ALA A 28 5.26 -2.35 -10.49
C ALA A 28 4.06 -2.70 -9.59
N ALA A 29 4.25 -2.75 -8.27
CA ALA A 29 3.17 -2.96 -7.32
C ALA A 29 2.17 -1.78 -7.38
N GLU A 30 2.65 -0.54 -7.39
CA GLU A 30 1.83 0.66 -7.49
C GLU A 30 1.02 0.69 -8.79
N ALA A 31 1.66 0.38 -9.93
CA ALA A 31 0.98 0.27 -11.22
C ALA A 31 -0.10 -0.83 -11.21
N ASN A 32 0.18 -1.97 -10.59
CA ASN A 32 -0.81 -3.05 -10.44
C ASN A 32 -1.95 -2.66 -9.49
N HIS A 33 -1.67 -1.90 -8.43
CA HIS A 33 -2.68 -1.36 -7.53
C HIS A 33 -3.59 -0.34 -8.24
N GLN A 34 -3.01 0.57 -9.03
CA GLN A 34 -3.78 1.51 -9.86
C GLN A 34 -4.68 0.80 -10.85
N LYS A 35 -4.17 -0.20 -11.59
CA LYS A 35 -4.99 -1.01 -12.52
C LYS A 35 -6.15 -1.70 -11.80
N LYS A 36 -5.93 -2.23 -10.60
CA LYS A 36 -6.99 -2.84 -9.80
C LYS A 36 -8.05 -1.82 -9.38
N ILE A 37 -7.65 -0.61 -8.97
CA ILE A 37 -8.59 0.46 -8.62
C ILE A 37 -9.42 0.90 -9.83
N GLU A 38 -8.81 1.06 -11.00
CA GLU A 38 -9.54 1.42 -12.22
C GLU A 38 -10.57 0.36 -12.62
N ARG A 39 -10.20 -0.93 -12.55
CA ARG A 39 -11.15 -2.02 -12.77
C ARG A 39 -12.32 -1.96 -11.78
N LEU A 40 -12.05 -1.78 -10.50
CA LEU A 40 -13.10 -1.67 -9.47
C LEU A 40 -14.00 -0.45 -9.71
N LYS A 41 -13.47 0.68 -10.19
CA LYS A 41 -14.30 1.84 -10.59
C LYS A 41 -15.20 1.52 -11.78
N SER A 42 -14.68 0.80 -12.78
CA SER A 42 -15.48 0.35 -13.93
C SER A 42 -16.59 -0.60 -13.51
N ASP A 43 -16.26 -1.59 -12.67
CA ASP A 43 -17.22 -2.56 -12.15
C ASP A 43 -18.28 -1.86 -11.28
N PHE A 44 -17.88 -0.86 -10.48
CA PHE A 44 -18.83 -0.03 -9.73
C PHE A 44 -19.79 0.71 -10.64
N ALA A 45 -19.31 1.29 -11.74
CA ALA A 45 -20.16 1.97 -12.72
C ALA A 45 -21.14 0.99 -13.40
N LYS A 46 -20.71 -0.24 -13.70
CA LYS A 46 -21.58 -1.29 -14.25
C LYS A 46 -22.64 -1.73 -13.25
N ALA A 47 -22.25 -2.03 -12.02
CA ALA A 47 -23.17 -2.40 -10.94
C ALA A 47 -24.18 -1.27 -10.65
N LYS A 48 -23.76 0.00 -10.77
CA LYS A 48 -24.65 1.16 -10.65
C LYS A 48 -25.69 1.21 -11.75
N ARG A 49 -25.32 0.87 -12.99
CA ARG A 49 -26.24 0.83 -14.14
C ARG A 49 -27.19 -0.35 -14.07
N SER A 50 -26.75 -1.49 -13.53
CA SER A 50 -27.60 -2.69 -13.38
C SER A 50 -28.53 -2.64 -12.17
N GLY A 51 -28.37 -1.65 -11.28
CA GLY A 51 -29.14 -1.59 -10.02
C GLY A 51 -28.75 -2.68 -9.01
N ASP A 52 -27.58 -3.30 -9.16
CA ASP A 52 -27.11 -4.34 -8.24
C ASP A 52 -26.44 -3.71 -7.02
N GLU A 53 -27.27 -3.36 -6.03
CA GLU A 53 -26.84 -2.71 -4.79
C GLU A 53 -25.89 -3.58 -3.96
N LYS A 54 -26.06 -4.91 -4.00
CA LYS A 54 -25.20 -5.86 -3.30
C LYS A 54 -23.79 -5.83 -3.87
N GLU A 55 -23.67 -5.81 -5.19
CA GLU A 55 -22.37 -5.74 -5.87
C GLU A 55 -21.72 -4.36 -5.72
N LEU A 56 -22.51 -3.27 -5.73
CA LEU A 56 -22.02 -1.93 -5.40
C LEU A 56 -21.39 -1.84 -4.01
N LEU A 57 -22.05 -2.39 -2.99
CA LEU A 57 -21.55 -2.39 -1.61
C LEU A 57 -20.26 -3.22 -1.50
N ARG A 58 -20.20 -4.39 -2.14
CA ARG A 58 -18.99 -5.22 -2.18
C ARG A 58 -17.82 -4.52 -2.82
N ILE A 59 -18.02 -3.87 -3.97
CA ILE A 59 -16.98 -3.13 -4.68
C ILE A 59 -16.51 -1.94 -3.85
N ARG A 60 -17.44 -1.19 -3.24
CA ARG A 60 -17.12 -0.08 -2.34
C ARG A 60 -16.24 -0.51 -1.16
N ASP A 61 -16.60 -1.61 -0.51
CA ASP A 61 -15.86 -2.12 0.65
C ASP A 61 -14.49 -2.69 0.26
N LYS A 62 -14.36 -3.22 -0.96
CA LYS A 62 -13.09 -3.66 -1.53
C LYS A 62 -12.15 -2.47 -1.80
N ILE A 63 -12.67 -1.38 -2.37
CA ILE A 63 -11.91 -0.13 -2.57
C ILE A 63 -11.47 0.45 -1.21
N ARG A 64 -12.38 0.48 -0.22
CA ARG A 64 -12.06 0.96 1.14
C ARG A 64 -10.93 0.16 1.78
N ARG A 65 -10.97 -1.18 1.71
CA ARG A 65 -9.91 -2.05 2.24
C ARG A 65 -8.57 -1.84 1.53
N MET A 66 -8.59 -1.65 0.21
CA MET A 66 -7.36 -1.36 -0.55
C MET A 66 -6.73 -0.02 -0.16
N LYS A 67 -7.53 0.98 0.24
CA LYS A 67 -7.01 2.28 0.71
C LYS A 67 -6.42 2.22 2.12
N ASN A 68 -6.93 1.34 2.98
CA ASN A 68 -6.48 1.22 4.38
C ASN A 68 -5.28 0.26 4.57
N ASN A 69 -5.01 -0.61 3.60
CA ASN A 69 -3.89 -1.56 3.64
C ASN A 69 -2.60 -1.02 2.98
N ASN A 70 -2.51 0.30 2.76
CA ASN A 70 -1.40 0.95 2.06
C ASN A 70 -0.80 2.09 2.88
#